data_AF-A0A0B6YPE2-F1
#
_entry.id   AF-A0A0B6YPE2-F1
#
_cell.length_a   1.000
_cell.length_b   1.000
_cell.length_c   1.000
_cell.angle_alpha   90.00
_cell.angle_beta   90.00
_cell.angle_gamma   90.00
#
_symmetry.space_group_name_H-M   'P 1'
#
loop_
_entity.id
_entity.type
_entity.pdbx_description
1 polymer ?
#
loop_
_entity_poly.entity_id
_entity_poly.type
_entity_poly.pdbx_seq_one_letter_code
_entity_poly.pdbx_strand_id
1 'polypeptide(L)'
;GKNINYLKNKTGAHVSLSNSPFTPDYQICQVVGNQSEVDDALAMIRRKFPVQDYPLLTMMPVNMSQQPVIIQPEHQLILPEVMQLSLPEGVSVDVFVSAIVDAGHLFVQQPTHRSFMSLEKLNYFLNLVYSQDPNVPCVPSPVESGIICVCENDGFWYRAMIMSPEDENGDSQVKFVDYGGYAMMAVSSLKQIRADFMSLPFQAVECFMANVTPNQNEQLFSNEA
;
A
#
# COMPACT_ATOMS: atom_id res chain seq x y z
N GLY A 1 -32.69 -8.82 -2.25
CA GLY A 1 -34.09 -8.89 -2.75
C GLY A 1 -34.77 -7.53 -2.74
N LYS A 2 -36.07 -7.46 -2.39
CA LYS A 2 -36.94 -6.26 -2.54
C LYS A 2 -36.35 -4.94 -2.03
N ASN A 3 -35.70 -4.94 -0.87
CA ASN A 3 -35.12 -3.73 -0.27
C ASN A 3 -33.96 -3.11 -1.09
N ILE A 4 -33.22 -3.94 -1.84
CA ILE A 4 -32.05 -3.48 -2.63
C ILE A 4 -32.51 -2.75 -3.89
N ASN A 5 -33.50 -3.29 -4.60
CA ASN A 5 -34.07 -2.61 -5.75
C ASN A 5 -34.74 -1.29 -5.33
N TYR A 6 -35.32 -1.22 -4.12
CA TYR A 6 -35.82 0.03 -3.57
C TYR A 6 -34.72 1.06 -3.27
N LEU A 7 -33.57 0.64 -2.71
CA LEU A 7 -32.39 1.48 -2.55
C LEU A 7 -31.89 2.00 -3.90
N LYS A 8 -31.55 1.12 -4.85
CA LYS A 8 -31.09 1.48 -6.22
C LYS A 8 -31.99 2.53 -6.87
N ASN A 9 -33.31 2.27 -6.88
CA ASN A 9 -34.29 3.13 -7.53
C ASN A 9 -34.54 4.46 -6.81
N LYS A 10 -34.07 4.62 -5.56
CA LYS A 10 -34.26 5.84 -4.78
C LYS A 10 -33.03 6.71 -4.69
N THR A 11 -31.84 6.13 -4.75
CA THR A 11 -30.58 6.86 -4.50
C THR A 11 -29.68 6.91 -5.72
N GLY A 12 -30.02 6.26 -6.83
CA GLY A 12 -29.16 6.15 -8.02
C GLY A 12 -28.00 5.15 -7.86
N ALA A 13 -27.52 4.95 -6.63
CA ALA A 13 -26.39 4.07 -6.33
C ALA A 13 -26.60 2.62 -6.78
N HIS A 14 -25.54 2.02 -7.31
CA HIS A 14 -25.45 0.59 -7.52
C HIS A 14 -25.22 -0.13 -6.19
N VAL A 15 -26.25 -0.82 -5.70
CA VAL A 15 -26.19 -1.64 -4.47
C VAL A 15 -26.12 -3.14 -4.78
N SER A 16 -25.08 -3.85 -4.34
CA SER A 16 -24.94 -5.31 -4.52
C SER A 16 -24.86 -6.03 -3.16
N LEU A 17 -25.17 -7.33 -3.16
CA LEU A 17 -24.84 -8.24 -2.06
C LEU A 17 -23.96 -9.36 -2.61
N SER A 18 -22.84 -9.61 -1.95
CA SER A 18 -22.02 -10.81 -2.11
C SER A 18 -21.94 -11.54 -0.77
N ASN A 19 -21.69 -12.85 -0.78
CA ASN A 19 -21.34 -13.56 0.45
C ASN A 19 -19.91 -13.18 0.83
N SER A 20 -19.63 -13.00 2.12
CA SER A 20 -18.25 -12.79 2.57
C SER A 20 -17.43 -14.05 2.35
N PRO A 21 -16.25 -13.97 1.69
CA PRO A 21 -15.37 -15.13 1.51
C PRO A 21 -14.70 -15.58 2.82
N PHE A 22 -14.69 -14.73 3.85
CA PHE A 22 -14.03 -14.99 5.13
C PHE A 22 -14.99 -15.23 6.30
N THR A 23 -16.25 -14.78 6.20
CA THR A 23 -17.25 -14.87 7.27
C THR A 23 -18.57 -15.45 6.74
N PRO A 24 -18.73 -16.79 6.71
CA PRO A 24 -19.80 -17.48 5.95
C PRO A 24 -21.24 -17.05 6.29
N ASP A 25 -21.49 -16.64 7.53
CA ASP A 25 -22.80 -16.20 8.00
C ASP A 25 -23.15 -14.75 7.61
N TYR A 26 -22.23 -14.03 6.97
CA TYR A 26 -22.34 -12.60 6.65
C TYR A 26 -22.33 -12.32 5.15
N GLN A 27 -23.09 -11.30 4.76
CA GLN A 27 -23.11 -10.79 3.38
C GLN A 27 -22.54 -9.37 3.35
N ILE A 28 -21.68 -9.11 2.37
CA ILE A 28 -21.10 -7.79 2.11
C ILE A 28 -22.10 -6.99 1.26
N CYS A 29 -22.53 -5.83 1.76
CA CYS A 29 -23.40 -4.92 1.04
C CYS A 29 -22.58 -3.78 0.42
N GLN A 30 -22.24 -3.90 -0.85
CA GLN A 30 -21.49 -2.87 -1.56
C GLN A 30 -22.46 -1.78 -2.07
N VAL A 31 -22.08 -0.52 -1.90
CA VAL A 31 -22.81 0.65 -2.41
C VAL A 31 -21.83 1.47 -3.24
N VAL A 32 -22.12 1.66 -4.52
CA VAL A 32 -21.24 2.36 -5.47
C VAL A 32 -22.04 3.44 -6.21
N GLY A 33 -21.51 4.66 -6.25
CA GLY A 33 -22.13 5.81 -6.90
C GLY A 33 -21.27 7.06 -6.69
N ASN A 34 -21.77 8.22 -7.09
CA ASN A 34 -21.19 9.48 -6.67
C ASN A 34 -21.48 9.77 -5.18
N GLN A 35 -20.82 10.76 -4.59
CA GLN A 35 -20.91 11.07 -3.16
C GLN A 35 -22.37 11.22 -2.67
N SER A 36 -23.22 11.94 -3.40
CA SER A 36 -24.64 12.13 -3.02
C SER A 36 -25.44 10.83 -3.09
N GLU A 37 -25.20 10.00 -4.11
CA GLU A 37 -25.88 8.71 -4.28
C GLU A 37 -25.51 7.71 -3.16
N VAL A 38 -24.25 7.75 -2.72
CA VAL A 38 -23.72 6.97 -1.61
C VAL A 38 -24.30 7.49 -0.28
N ASP A 39 -24.26 8.80 -0.03
CA ASP A 39 -24.77 9.40 1.20
C ASP A 39 -26.28 9.13 1.40
N ASP A 40 -27.09 9.27 0.33
CA ASP A 40 -28.51 8.93 0.35
C ASP A 40 -28.74 7.43 0.64
N ALA A 41 -27.91 6.55 0.07
CA ALA A 41 -27.98 5.11 0.34
C ALA A 41 -27.59 4.78 1.77
N LEU A 42 -26.53 5.38 2.31
CA LEU A 42 -26.11 5.22 3.71
C LEU A 42 -27.20 5.75 4.66
N ALA A 43 -27.81 6.90 4.38
CA ALA A 43 -28.93 7.43 5.17
C ALA A 43 -30.14 6.49 5.16
N MET A 44 -30.50 5.94 3.99
CA MET A 44 -31.59 4.96 3.86
C MET A 44 -31.30 3.63 4.57
N ILE A 45 -30.05 3.16 4.54
CA ILE A 45 -29.59 1.99 5.28
C ILE A 45 -29.66 2.25 6.79
N ARG A 46 -29.13 3.39 7.29
CA ARG A 46 -29.12 3.70 8.74
C ARG A 46 -30.52 3.98 9.31
N ARG A 47 -31.47 4.45 8.50
CA ARG A 47 -32.89 4.50 8.87
C ARG A 47 -33.52 3.11 9.00
N LYS A 48 -33.02 2.10 8.26
CA LYS A 48 -33.50 0.72 8.32
C LYS A 48 -32.83 -0.11 9.42
N PHE A 49 -31.61 0.27 9.81
CA PHE A 49 -30.84 -0.33 10.89
C PHE A 49 -30.49 0.76 11.93
N PRO A 50 -31.42 1.19 12.79
CA PRO A 50 -31.23 2.33 13.68
C PRO A 50 -30.09 2.13 14.69
N VAL A 51 -29.51 3.22 15.19
CA VAL A 51 -28.42 3.18 16.20
C VAL A 51 -28.82 2.40 17.45
N GLN A 52 -30.08 2.51 17.87
CA GLN A 52 -30.60 1.90 19.09
C GLN A 52 -30.63 0.37 19.02
N ASP A 53 -30.98 -0.19 17.86
CA ASP A 53 -31.08 -1.64 17.64
C ASP A 53 -29.78 -2.24 17.07
N TYR A 54 -29.01 -1.43 16.34
CA TYR A 54 -27.77 -1.82 15.66
C TYR A 54 -26.62 -0.85 16.02
N PRO A 55 -26.17 -0.80 17.28
CA PRO A 55 -25.12 0.13 17.72
C PRO A 55 -23.77 -0.13 17.04
N LEU A 56 -23.46 -1.40 16.72
CA LEU A 56 -22.21 -1.82 16.08
C LEU A 56 -22.17 -1.56 14.55
N LEU A 57 -23.29 -1.23 13.91
CA LEU A 57 -23.30 -0.89 12.49
C LEU A 57 -22.82 0.55 12.29
N THR A 58 -21.53 0.74 12.07
CA THR A 58 -21.01 2.04 11.65
C THR A 58 -21.39 2.34 10.20
N MET A 59 -21.65 3.61 9.92
CA MET A 59 -21.85 4.16 8.57
C MET A 59 -20.70 5.11 8.19
N MET A 60 -19.66 5.19 9.01
CA MET A 60 -18.48 5.98 8.70
C MET A 60 -17.75 5.32 7.53
N PRO A 61 -17.31 6.09 6.52
CA PRO A 61 -16.50 5.55 5.44
C PRO A 61 -15.18 5.05 6.04
N VAL A 62 -14.96 3.73 6.03
CA VAL A 62 -13.70 3.16 6.54
C VAL A 62 -12.56 3.30 5.52
N ASN A 63 -12.90 3.72 4.29
CA ASN A 63 -11.97 4.38 3.38
C ASN A 63 -12.18 5.90 3.45
N MET A 64 -11.64 6.52 4.49
CA MET A 64 -10.65 7.54 4.19
C MET A 64 -9.30 6.92 4.53
N SER A 65 -8.32 7.14 3.65
CA SER A 65 -6.95 7.23 4.13
C SER A 65 -6.95 8.08 5.40
N GLN A 66 -6.26 7.63 6.45
CA GLN A 66 -5.67 8.60 7.39
C GLN A 66 -4.98 9.63 6.50
N GLN A 67 -5.33 10.93 6.63
CA GLN A 67 -4.97 12.00 5.67
C GLN A 67 -3.60 11.70 5.06
N PRO A 68 -3.49 11.38 3.75
CA PRO A 68 -2.36 10.63 3.21
C PRO A 68 -1.05 11.29 3.61
N VAL A 69 -0.37 10.71 4.63
CA VAL A 69 0.41 11.42 5.69
C VAL A 69 0.99 12.73 5.19
N ILE A 70 0.22 13.83 5.33
CA ILE A 70 0.19 14.96 4.36
C ILE A 70 1.45 15.03 3.50
N ILE A 71 1.47 14.19 2.46
CA ILE A 71 2.33 14.39 1.32
C ILE A 71 1.64 15.57 0.64
N GLN A 72 2.08 16.76 1.03
CA GLN A 72 1.62 18.02 0.48
C GLN A 72 1.60 17.85 -1.05
N PRO A 73 0.58 18.36 -1.77
CA PRO A 73 0.38 18.03 -3.19
C PRO A 73 1.60 18.29 -4.09
N GLU A 74 2.55 19.11 -3.65
CA GLU A 74 3.91 19.27 -4.19
C GLU A 74 4.84 18.03 -4.17
N HIS A 75 4.55 16.95 -3.43
CA HIS A 75 5.46 15.82 -3.20
C HIS A 75 4.94 14.43 -3.63
N GLN A 76 3.87 14.32 -4.44
CA GLN A 76 3.53 13.03 -5.05
C GLN A 76 4.62 12.59 -6.03
N LEU A 77 5.35 11.54 -5.66
CA LEU A 77 6.46 11.00 -6.45
C LEU A 77 5.93 10.32 -7.71
N ILE A 78 5.94 11.04 -8.83
CA ILE A 78 5.50 10.53 -10.13
C ILE A 78 6.57 9.57 -10.68
N LEU A 79 6.48 8.31 -10.27
CA LEU A 79 7.18 7.24 -10.97
C LEU A 79 6.42 6.85 -12.24
N PRO A 80 7.15 6.45 -13.31
CA PRO A 80 6.53 5.81 -14.47
C PRO A 80 5.75 4.55 -14.03
N GLU A 81 4.49 4.44 -14.44
CA GLU A 81 3.61 3.29 -14.13
C GLU A 81 4.26 1.94 -14.51
N VAL A 82 5.05 1.92 -15.60
CA VAL A 82 5.83 0.75 -16.03
C VAL A 82 6.86 0.23 -15.01
N MET A 83 7.21 1.03 -14.00
CA MET A 83 8.12 0.66 -12.92
C MET A 83 7.40 0.13 -11.68
N GLN A 84 6.08 0.26 -11.56
CA GLN A 84 5.32 -0.20 -10.39
C GLN A 84 4.34 -1.31 -10.77
N LEU A 85 4.15 -2.28 -9.87
CA LEU A 85 3.05 -3.22 -9.98
C LEU A 85 1.83 -2.69 -9.24
N SER A 86 0.65 -2.95 -9.78
CA SER A 86 -0.64 -2.75 -9.13
C SER A 86 -1.34 -4.08 -8.90
N LEU A 87 -2.27 -4.12 -7.95
CA LEU A 87 -3.23 -5.22 -7.84
C LEU A 87 -4.40 -4.97 -8.82
N PRO A 88 -4.88 -5.98 -9.55
CA PRO A 88 -6.00 -5.82 -10.46
C PRO A 88 -7.32 -5.55 -9.71
N GLU A 89 -8.07 -4.54 -10.15
CA GLU A 89 -9.34 -4.17 -9.52
C GLU A 89 -10.44 -5.22 -9.77
N GLY A 90 -11.29 -5.46 -8.76
CA GLY A 90 -12.51 -6.25 -8.89
C GLY A 90 -12.31 -7.77 -8.96
N VAL A 91 -11.09 -8.28 -8.81
CA VAL A 91 -10.77 -9.72 -8.80
C VAL A 91 -9.91 -10.09 -7.59
N SER A 92 -10.09 -11.32 -7.09
CA SER A 92 -9.19 -11.88 -6.08
C SER A 92 -7.90 -12.36 -6.75
N VAL A 93 -6.76 -12.08 -6.11
CA VAL A 93 -5.43 -12.57 -6.52
C VAL A 93 -4.70 -13.21 -5.35
N ASP A 94 -3.98 -14.30 -5.63
CA ASP A 94 -3.07 -14.91 -4.66
C ASP A 94 -1.82 -14.04 -4.50
N VAL A 95 -1.50 -13.71 -3.25
CA VAL A 95 -0.39 -12.82 -2.88
C VAL A 95 0.43 -13.40 -1.75
N PHE A 96 1.68 -12.97 -1.66
CA PHE A 96 2.55 -13.23 -0.51
C PHE A 96 2.79 -11.91 0.24
N VAL A 97 2.55 -11.88 1.55
CA VAL A 97 2.86 -10.70 2.38
C VAL A 97 4.37 -10.65 2.58
N SER A 98 5.02 -9.66 1.98
CA SER A 98 6.49 -9.56 1.95
C SER A 98 7.05 -8.68 3.08
N ALA A 99 6.27 -7.73 3.57
CA ALA A 99 6.56 -6.95 4.77
C ALA A 99 5.27 -6.50 5.46
N ILE A 100 5.33 -6.25 6.77
CA ILE A 100 4.24 -5.72 7.59
C ILE A 100 4.77 -4.46 8.27
N VAL A 101 4.01 -3.38 8.24
CA VAL A 101 4.31 -2.15 8.99
C VAL A 101 3.46 -2.13 10.27
N ASP A 102 2.15 -2.39 10.10
CA ASP A 102 1.18 -2.56 11.19
C ASP A 102 -0.03 -3.38 10.69
N ALA A 103 -1.00 -3.66 11.55
CA ALA A 103 -2.21 -4.43 11.21
C ALA A 103 -3.08 -3.82 10.08
N GLY A 104 -2.94 -2.52 9.83
CA GLY A 104 -3.61 -1.79 8.75
C GLY A 104 -2.74 -1.60 7.50
N HIS A 105 -1.43 -1.77 7.57
CA HIS A 105 -0.47 -1.38 6.53
C HIS A 105 0.59 -2.47 6.29
N LEU A 106 0.58 -3.04 5.09
CA LEU A 106 1.44 -4.16 4.69
C LEU A 106 1.88 -4.04 3.23
N PHE A 107 2.82 -4.90 2.83
CA PHE A 107 3.31 -5.01 1.47
C PHE A 107 3.10 -6.42 0.94
N VAL A 108 2.75 -6.52 -0.34
CA VAL A 108 2.52 -7.81 -1.00
C VAL A 108 3.32 -7.95 -2.29
N GLN A 109 3.75 -9.17 -2.56
CA GLN A 109 4.22 -9.63 -3.86
C GLN A 109 3.13 -10.49 -4.52
N GLN A 110 3.16 -10.58 -5.85
CA GLN A 110 2.21 -11.38 -6.65
C GLN A 110 2.93 -12.61 -7.27
N PRO A 111 2.91 -13.80 -6.64
CA PRO A 111 3.68 -14.96 -7.12
C PRO A 111 3.31 -15.45 -8.52
N THR A 112 2.07 -15.18 -8.95
CA THR A 112 1.54 -15.51 -10.27
C THR A 112 1.86 -14.46 -11.34
N HIS A 113 2.39 -13.29 -10.96
CA HIS A 113 2.74 -12.24 -11.92
C HIS A 113 4.04 -12.57 -12.66
N ARG A 114 4.06 -12.30 -13.98
CA ARG A 114 5.15 -12.70 -14.89
C ARG A 114 6.55 -12.21 -14.51
N SER A 115 6.66 -11.15 -13.70
CA SER A 115 7.95 -10.61 -13.25
C SER A 115 8.51 -11.28 -12.01
N PHE A 116 7.68 -11.98 -11.21
CA PHE A 116 8.06 -12.45 -9.87
C PHE A 116 9.28 -13.36 -9.89
N MET A 117 9.31 -14.32 -10.81
CA MET A 117 10.46 -15.23 -11.03
C MET A 117 11.75 -14.51 -11.47
N SER A 118 11.69 -13.25 -11.92
CA SER A 118 12.88 -12.47 -12.28
C SER A 118 13.51 -11.75 -11.09
N LEU A 119 12.85 -11.69 -9.93
CA LEU A 119 13.39 -11.07 -8.72
C LEU A 119 14.63 -11.79 -8.20
N GLU A 120 14.60 -13.13 -8.14
CA GLU A 120 15.76 -13.94 -7.72
C GLU A 120 17.00 -13.63 -8.58
N LYS A 121 16.81 -13.54 -9.90
CA LYS A 121 17.86 -13.18 -10.85
C LYS A 121 18.37 -11.76 -10.63
N LEU A 122 17.49 -10.79 -10.35
CA LEU A 122 17.88 -9.43 -9.99
C LEU A 122 18.75 -9.42 -8.72
N ASN A 123 18.30 -10.09 -7.65
CA ASN A 123 19.02 -10.17 -6.38
C ASN A 123 20.42 -10.75 -6.56
N TYR A 124 20.56 -11.83 -7.34
CA TYR A 124 21.85 -12.41 -7.67
C TYR A 124 22.80 -11.38 -8.28
N PHE A 125 22.33 -10.59 -9.25
CA PHE A 125 23.17 -9.57 -9.90
C PHE A 125 23.41 -8.32 -9.05
N LEU A 126 22.46 -7.91 -8.21
CA LEU A 126 22.68 -6.83 -7.23
C LEU A 126 23.84 -7.19 -6.29
N ASN A 127 23.76 -8.35 -5.65
CA ASN A 127 24.80 -8.83 -4.75
C ASN A 127 26.14 -9.08 -5.46
N LEU A 128 26.12 -9.62 -6.69
CA LEU A 128 27.33 -9.84 -7.47
C LEU A 128 28.06 -8.53 -7.80
N VAL A 129 27.32 -7.47 -8.15
CA VAL A 129 27.90 -6.18 -8.58
C VAL A 129 28.29 -5.33 -7.38
N TYR A 130 27.36 -5.08 -6.46
CA TYR A 130 27.55 -4.08 -5.40
C TYR A 130 28.40 -4.58 -4.22
N SER A 131 28.49 -5.89 -3.98
CA SER A 131 29.44 -6.45 -3.00
C SER A 131 30.88 -6.54 -3.51
N GLN A 132 31.14 -6.32 -4.82
CA GLN A 132 32.48 -6.47 -5.42
C GLN A 132 33.13 -5.16 -5.87
N ASP A 133 32.35 -4.14 -6.23
CA ASP A 133 32.89 -2.86 -6.71
C ASP A 133 32.86 -1.77 -5.63
N PRO A 134 33.99 -1.47 -4.96
CA PRO A 134 34.05 -0.41 -3.96
C PRO A 134 33.95 1.01 -4.56
N ASN A 135 34.04 1.14 -5.90
CA ASN A 135 34.03 2.43 -6.59
C ASN A 135 32.62 2.87 -7.03
N VAL A 136 31.59 2.07 -6.72
CA VAL A 136 30.20 2.45 -6.98
C VAL A 136 29.90 3.80 -6.31
N PRO A 137 29.51 4.82 -7.09
CA PRO A 137 29.18 6.13 -6.55
C PRO A 137 28.02 6.06 -5.55
N CYS A 138 28.14 6.80 -4.44
CA CYS A 138 26.99 7.10 -3.60
C CYS A 138 25.98 7.95 -4.38
N VAL A 139 24.74 7.96 -3.91
CA VAL A 139 23.73 8.92 -4.40
C VAL A 139 24.26 10.36 -4.22
N PRO A 140 24.00 11.29 -5.16
CA PRO A 140 24.35 12.69 -4.95
C PRO A 140 23.59 13.28 -3.76
N SER A 141 24.27 14.07 -2.93
CA SER A 141 23.65 14.90 -1.88
C SER A 141 23.48 16.35 -2.40
N PRO A 142 22.40 17.08 -2.05
CA PRO A 142 21.28 16.65 -1.20
C PRO A 142 20.45 15.56 -1.88
N VAL A 143 19.97 14.59 -1.11
CA VAL A 143 19.01 13.60 -1.60
C VAL A 143 17.59 14.16 -1.56
N GLU A 144 16.81 13.81 -2.58
CA GLU A 144 15.40 14.13 -2.71
C GLU A 144 14.57 12.85 -2.68
N SER A 145 13.34 12.95 -2.18
CA SER A 145 12.36 11.86 -2.21
C SER A 145 12.11 11.38 -3.65
N GLY A 146 11.93 10.07 -3.84
CA GLY A 146 11.70 9.43 -5.13
C GLY A 146 12.94 9.00 -5.90
N ILE A 147 14.15 9.40 -5.46
CA ILE A 147 15.39 8.86 -6.00
C ILE A 147 15.43 7.34 -5.77
N ILE A 148 15.68 6.59 -6.84
CA ILE A 148 15.88 5.14 -6.78
C ILE A 148 17.36 4.84 -6.64
N CYS A 149 17.70 4.04 -5.65
CA CYS A 149 19.05 3.69 -5.26
C CYS A 149 19.14 2.19 -4.99
N VAL A 150 20.33 1.74 -4.57
CA VAL A 150 20.49 0.46 -3.88
C VAL A 150 21.14 0.70 -2.53
N CYS A 151 20.81 -0.16 -1.56
CA CYS A 151 21.41 -0.17 -0.23
C CYS A 151 21.76 -1.60 0.17
N GLU A 152 22.73 -1.73 1.08
CA GLU A 152 23.03 -2.97 1.77
C GLU A 152 22.21 -3.04 3.08
N ASN A 153 21.54 -4.15 3.31
CA ASN A 153 20.91 -4.48 4.58
C ASN A 153 21.20 -5.95 4.91
N ASP A 154 21.62 -6.25 6.14
CA ASP A 154 21.96 -7.60 6.61
C ASP A 154 22.90 -8.40 5.68
N GLY A 155 23.85 -7.71 5.03
CA GLY A 155 24.83 -8.33 4.11
C GLY A 155 24.33 -8.58 2.68
N PHE A 156 23.11 -8.12 2.35
CA PHE A 156 22.52 -8.26 1.02
C PHE A 156 22.16 -6.91 0.40
N TRP A 157 22.26 -6.81 -0.93
CA TRP A 157 21.92 -5.61 -1.69
C TRP A 157 20.50 -5.64 -2.25
N TYR A 158 19.78 -4.55 -2.03
CA TYR A 158 18.37 -4.36 -2.41
C TYR A 158 18.18 -3.08 -3.22
N ARG A 159 17.15 -3.05 -4.07
CA ARG A 159 16.64 -1.79 -4.63
C ARG A 159 15.81 -1.05 -3.58
N ALA A 160 16.03 0.25 -3.46
CA ALA A 160 15.30 1.10 -2.55
C ALA A 160 14.90 2.43 -3.20
N MET A 161 13.89 3.07 -2.63
CA MET A 161 13.43 4.43 -2.97
C MET A 161 13.65 5.31 -1.76
N ILE A 162 14.29 6.47 -1.95
CA ILE A 162 14.43 7.51 -0.94
C ILE A 162 13.03 8.11 -0.67
N MET A 163 12.62 8.16 0.59
CA MET A 163 11.28 8.61 1.00
C MET A 163 11.29 10.01 1.61
N SER A 164 12.38 10.39 2.28
CA SER A 164 12.61 11.72 2.87
C SER A 164 13.89 12.36 2.34
N PRO A 165 14.07 13.68 2.49
CA PRO A 165 15.39 14.29 2.45
C PRO A 165 16.33 13.75 3.55
N GLU A 166 17.61 14.12 3.45
CA GLU A 166 18.65 13.91 4.48
C GLU A 166 18.30 14.69 5.76
N ASP A 167 18.32 14.02 6.91
CA ASP A 167 18.07 14.61 8.23
C ASP A 167 19.33 15.23 8.86
N GLU A 168 19.22 15.78 10.07
CA GLU A 168 20.36 16.39 10.79
C GLU A 168 21.47 15.40 11.16
N ASN A 169 21.22 14.08 11.10
CA ASN A 169 22.18 13.02 11.38
C ASN A 169 22.88 12.52 10.11
N GLY A 170 22.42 12.92 8.91
CA GLY A 170 22.88 12.38 7.63
C GLY A 170 22.15 11.10 7.21
N ASP A 171 21.02 10.80 7.84
CA ASP A 171 20.18 9.64 7.54
C ASP A 171 18.96 10.05 6.70
N SER A 172 18.40 9.08 5.98
CA SER A 172 17.16 9.23 5.22
C SER A 172 16.30 7.98 5.38
N GLN A 173 14.97 8.15 5.40
CA GLN A 173 14.08 7.00 5.28
C GLN A 173 14.11 6.48 3.84
N VAL A 174 14.20 5.16 3.69
CA VAL A 174 14.06 4.46 2.41
C VAL A 174 12.95 3.41 2.47
N LYS A 175 12.39 3.09 1.30
CA LYS A 175 11.44 1.98 1.09
C LYS A 175 12.06 0.92 0.20
N PHE A 176 12.04 -0.35 0.62
CA PHE A 176 12.54 -1.44 -0.22
C PHE A 176 11.52 -1.75 -1.32
N VAL A 177 11.82 -1.42 -2.58
CA VAL A 177 10.79 -1.44 -3.64
C VAL A 177 10.38 -2.84 -4.11
N ASP A 178 11.20 -3.85 -3.82
CA ASP A 178 10.90 -5.24 -4.18
C ASP A 178 10.32 -6.08 -3.04
N TYR A 179 10.53 -5.65 -1.79
CA TYR A 179 10.17 -6.40 -0.58
C TYR A 179 9.18 -5.67 0.33
N GLY A 180 9.07 -4.35 0.19
CA GLY A 180 8.27 -3.51 1.07
C GLY A 180 8.95 -3.21 2.39
N GLY A 181 8.25 -2.47 3.24
CA GLY A 181 8.80 -1.98 4.50
C GLY A 181 9.77 -0.82 4.32
N TYR A 182 10.14 -0.25 5.46
CA TYR A 182 10.86 1.02 5.56
C TYR A 182 12.07 0.87 6.50
N ALA A 183 13.15 1.60 6.22
CA ALA A 183 14.33 1.68 7.08
C ALA A 183 14.91 3.11 7.08
N MET A 184 15.52 3.52 8.20
CA MET A 184 16.42 4.67 8.21
C MET A 184 17.82 4.21 7.79
N MET A 185 18.43 4.92 6.84
CA MET A 185 19.73 4.58 6.28
C MET A 185 20.58 5.84 6.12
N ALA A 186 21.85 5.77 6.51
CA ALA A 186 22.82 6.82 6.23
C ALA A 186 22.91 7.09 4.73
N VAL A 187 22.74 8.35 4.31
CA VAL A 187 22.80 8.75 2.89
C VAL A 187 24.13 8.33 2.24
N SER A 188 25.20 8.31 3.03
CA SER A 188 26.53 7.83 2.61
C SER A 188 26.60 6.34 2.23
N SER A 189 25.70 5.48 2.72
CA SER A 189 25.63 4.06 2.35
C SER A 189 24.81 3.82 1.07
N LEU A 190 23.91 4.75 0.73
CA LEU A 190 23.04 4.64 -0.45
C LEU A 190 23.85 4.80 -1.74
N LYS A 191 23.73 3.83 -2.65
CA LYS A 191 24.48 3.77 -3.91
C LYS A 191 23.59 4.03 -5.12
N GLN A 192 24.17 4.59 -6.18
CA GLN A 192 23.45 4.81 -7.44
C GLN A 192 23.05 3.48 -8.08
N ILE A 193 21.78 3.38 -8.49
CA ILE A 193 21.30 2.18 -9.18
C ILE A 193 21.76 2.14 -10.64
N ARG A 194 22.23 0.98 -11.09
CA ARG A 194 22.62 0.75 -12.48
C ARG A 194 21.37 0.63 -13.34
N ALA A 195 21.33 1.32 -14.48
CA ALA A 195 20.10 1.49 -15.28
C ALA A 195 19.48 0.17 -15.77
N ASP A 196 20.26 -0.89 -15.96
CA ASP A 196 19.74 -2.23 -16.32
C ASP A 196 18.92 -2.89 -15.20
N PHE A 197 19.21 -2.58 -13.93
CA PHE A 197 18.44 -3.01 -12.77
C PHE A 197 17.10 -2.27 -12.60
N MET A 198 16.83 -1.25 -13.42
CA MET A 198 15.54 -0.55 -13.47
C MET A 198 14.51 -1.21 -14.40
N SER A 199 14.92 -2.22 -15.18
CA SER A 199 14.07 -2.89 -16.18
C SER A 199 13.02 -3.84 -15.59
N LEU A 200 13.24 -4.35 -14.37
CA LEU A 200 12.24 -5.11 -13.63
C LEU A 200 11.30 -4.13 -12.91
N PRO A 201 9.96 -4.26 -13.02
CA PRO A 201 9.05 -3.50 -12.16
C PRO A 201 9.34 -3.74 -10.67
N PHE A 202 8.88 -2.85 -9.80
CA PHE A 202 9.00 -2.98 -8.35
C PHE A 202 8.06 -4.07 -7.87
N GLN A 203 8.59 -5.10 -7.21
CA GLN A 203 7.84 -6.32 -6.92
C GLN A 203 6.93 -6.23 -5.70
N ALA A 204 7.14 -5.26 -4.80
CA ALA A 204 6.27 -5.04 -3.65
C ALA A 204 5.20 -3.97 -3.96
N VAL A 205 3.95 -4.33 -3.75
CA VAL A 205 2.79 -3.43 -3.79
C VAL A 205 2.43 -3.06 -2.36
N GLU A 206 2.38 -1.76 -2.08
CA GLU A 206 1.98 -1.20 -0.78
C GLU A 206 0.45 -1.25 -0.65
N CYS A 207 -0.04 -1.83 0.44
CA CYS A 207 -1.45 -2.15 0.63
C CYS A 207 -1.93 -1.74 2.02
N PHE A 208 -3.17 -1.24 2.06
CA PHE A 208 -3.86 -0.89 3.30
C PHE A 208 -5.08 -1.79 3.49
N MET A 209 -5.26 -2.34 4.68
CA MET A 209 -6.36 -3.24 5.01
C MET A 209 -7.67 -2.47 5.07
N ALA A 210 -8.51 -2.66 4.07
CA ALA A 210 -9.83 -2.04 4.01
C ALA A 210 -10.68 -2.45 5.22
N ASN A 211 -11.31 -1.47 5.86
CA ASN A 211 -12.16 -1.62 7.05
C ASN A 211 -11.43 -1.95 8.37
N VAL A 212 -10.13 -1.65 8.48
CA VAL A 212 -9.34 -1.83 9.70
C VAL A 212 -8.82 -0.47 10.19
N THR A 213 -8.96 -0.19 11.49
CA THR A 213 -8.44 1.01 12.17
C THR A 213 -7.93 0.65 13.57
N PRO A 214 -7.05 1.47 14.19
CA PRO A 214 -6.73 1.36 15.62
C PRO A 214 -7.98 1.38 16.51
N ASN A 215 -7.84 0.96 17.78
CA ASN A 215 -8.96 0.97 18.70
C ASN A 215 -9.45 2.40 18.98
N GLN A 216 -10.67 2.50 19.50
CA GLN A 216 -11.24 3.79 19.88
C GLN A 216 -10.32 4.49 20.91
N ASN A 217 -9.91 5.71 20.58
CA ASN A 217 -8.95 6.57 21.29
C ASN A 217 -7.45 6.29 21.03
N GLU A 218 -7.08 5.34 20.16
CA GLU A 218 -5.70 5.10 19.74
C GLU A 218 -5.40 5.76 18.39
N GLN A 219 -4.17 6.27 18.20
CA GLN A 219 -3.71 6.84 16.92
C GLN A 219 -2.98 5.82 16.04
N LEU A 220 -2.44 4.76 16.66
CA LEU A 220 -1.63 3.70 16.06
C LEU A 220 -2.17 2.35 16.53
N PHE A 221 -1.94 1.29 15.75
CA PHE A 221 -2.25 -0.07 16.20
C PHE A 221 -1.36 -0.46 17.39
N SER A 222 -1.86 -1.33 18.27
CA SER A 222 -1.06 -1.89 19.36
C SER A 222 -0.12 -2.99 18.84
N ASN A 223 0.90 -3.36 19.61
CA ASN A 223 1.88 -4.38 19.20
C ASN A 223 1.30 -5.80 19.15
N GLU A 224 0.11 -6.01 19.74
CA GLU A 224 -0.62 -7.27 19.76
C GLU A 224 -1.55 -7.47 18.55
N ALA A 225 -1.75 -6.43 17.73
CA ALA A 225 -2.65 -6.41 16.58
C ALA A 225 -1.93 -6.75 15.26
#